data_AF-W0HU15-F1
#
_entry.id   AF-W0HU15-F1
#
_cell.length_a   1.000
_cell.length_b   1.000
_cell.length_c   1.000
_cell.angle_alpha   90.00
_cell.angle_beta   90.00
_cell.angle_gamma   90.00
#
_symmetry.space_group_name_H-M   'P 1'
#
loop_
_entity.id
_entity.type
_entity.pdbx_description
1 polymer ?
#
loop_
_entity_poly.entity_id
_entity_poly.type
_entity_poly.pdbx_seq_one_letter_code
_entity_poly.pdbx_strand_id
1 'polypeptide(L)'
;MNKPRSQPWLLLALFAWGAARAACSLPASSASLGSVTSFVLNAQPSTATGEIHVNCGAGSLASLLSSNFIRLQLSGASQVVGTRAVLKNSSGSDSVPVQLCTASNCATELSVGGGSVTYGSQELINLVGIMGNLNFTLPLYLRTLPGYSLKADTYSGTLNVLTQYNICTSIGVAGTCLPAGMQSGTVVVPLSVTLMVTNDCIAITAPNLNFGSAPLVANFNDVAQSISVTCTKGSSYTVGFSNGAHAVGTVRNMASGSQLLSYEIYQANGSTRWGSSGVERVASAAAISVTSDGLTRMFNYVARVVKTQNTPPAGVYTDSVVIDLSF
;
A
#
# COMPACT_ATOMS: atom_id res chain seq x y z
N MET A 1 19.69 -83.09 -32.31
CA MET A 1 18.30 -83.56 -32.51
C MET A 1 17.35 -82.56 -31.86
N ASN A 2 16.64 -81.74 -32.63
CA ASN A 2 15.19 -81.49 -32.45
C ASN A 2 14.65 -80.53 -33.51
N LYS A 3 13.40 -80.81 -33.88
CA LYS A 3 12.66 -80.48 -35.10
C LYS A 3 11.82 -79.18 -34.93
N PRO A 4 11.44 -78.48 -36.03
CA PRO A 4 10.68 -77.22 -36.01
C PRO A 4 9.16 -77.40 -36.19
N ARG A 5 8.35 -76.36 -35.85
CA ARG A 5 6.95 -75.98 -36.25
C ARG A 5 6.31 -75.13 -35.12
N SER A 6 5.42 -74.14 -35.26
CA SER A 6 4.65 -73.50 -36.33
C SER A 6 3.86 -72.29 -35.73
N GLN A 7 3.65 -71.23 -36.51
CA GLN A 7 2.70 -70.08 -36.39
C GLN A 7 1.24 -70.45 -35.96
N PRO A 8 0.24 -69.52 -35.78
CA PRO A 8 0.19 -68.05 -35.51
C PRO A 8 -1.00 -67.61 -34.57
N TRP A 9 -1.27 -66.28 -34.48
CA TRP A 9 -2.52 -65.59 -34.03
C TRP A 9 -2.81 -65.43 -32.52
N LEU A 10 -2.80 -64.20 -32.00
CA LEU A 10 -4.00 -63.35 -31.90
C LEU A 10 -3.66 -61.96 -31.34
N LEU A 11 -4.20 -60.93 -31.99
CA LEU A 11 -4.25 -59.55 -31.50
C LEU A 11 -5.02 -59.47 -30.17
N LEU A 12 -4.50 -58.73 -29.19
CA LEU A 12 -5.34 -57.93 -28.29
C LEU A 12 -4.52 -56.78 -27.68
N ALA A 13 -4.22 -55.77 -28.50
CA ALA A 13 -4.11 -54.41 -28.01
C ALA A 13 -5.53 -53.84 -27.95
N LEU A 14 -5.98 -53.29 -26.82
CA LEU A 14 -6.87 -52.12 -26.75
C LEU A 14 -7.12 -51.75 -25.27
N PHE A 15 -6.67 -50.54 -24.93
CA PHE A 15 -7.33 -49.60 -24.02
C PHE A 15 -7.39 -49.93 -22.52
N ALA A 16 -6.25 -49.79 -21.86
CA ALA A 16 -6.23 -49.16 -20.53
C ALA A 16 -5.71 -47.71 -20.67
N TRP A 17 -6.41 -46.90 -21.46
CA TRP A 17 -6.29 -45.44 -21.30
C TRP A 17 -7.01 -45.10 -20.01
N GLY A 18 -6.25 -45.07 -18.90
CA GLY A 18 -6.72 -44.43 -17.69
C GLY A 18 -7.18 -43.03 -18.06
N ALA A 19 -8.48 -42.75 -17.90
CA ALA A 19 -9.01 -41.41 -18.00
C ALA A 19 -8.22 -40.56 -17.00
N ALA A 20 -7.26 -39.78 -17.50
CA ALA A 20 -6.65 -38.71 -16.74
C ALA A 20 -7.81 -37.76 -16.39
N ARG A 21 -8.32 -37.85 -15.16
CA ARG A 21 -9.37 -36.96 -14.67
C ARG A 21 -8.77 -35.56 -14.71
N ALA A 22 -9.24 -34.72 -15.62
CA ALA A 22 -8.88 -33.31 -15.61
C ALA A 22 -9.46 -32.73 -14.33
N ALA A 23 -8.61 -32.44 -13.36
CA ALA A 23 -8.97 -31.67 -12.18
C ALA A 23 -9.22 -30.21 -12.61
N CYS A 24 -10.09 -29.49 -11.90
CA CYS A 24 -10.31 -28.07 -12.20
C CYS A 24 -8.98 -27.30 -12.05
N SER A 25 -8.72 -26.34 -12.94
CA SER A 25 -7.53 -25.48 -12.87
C SER A 25 -7.82 -24.23 -12.04
N LEU A 26 -6.95 -23.95 -11.07
CA LEU A 26 -7.06 -22.81 -10.17
C LEU A 26 -5.78 -21.97 -10.28
N PRO A 27 -5.75 -20.97 -11.20
CA PRO A 27 -4.57 -20.14 -11.39
C PRO A 27 -4.29 -19.26 -10.15
N ALA A 28 -3.02 -18.88 -9.97
CA ALA A 28 -2.63 -17.89 -8.99
C ALA A 28 -3.33 -16.55 -9.26
N SER A 29 -3.65 -15.82 -8.19
CA SER A 29 -4.42 -14.58 -8.28
C SER A 29 -3.66 -13.43 -7.64
N SER A 30 -3.97 -12.19 -8.04
CA SER A 30 -3.34 -11.00 -7.47
C SER A 30 -4.35 -9.89 -7.25
N ALA A 31 -4.15 -9.10 -6.20
CA ALA A 31 -4.95 -7.93 -5.90
C ALA A 31 -4.05 -6.77 -5.46
N SER A 32 -4.41 -5.55 -5.84
CA SER A 32 -3.69 -4.35 -5.44
C SER A 32 -4.59 -3.42 -4.65
N LEU A 33 -4.14 -3.04 -3.45
CA LEU A 33 -4.74 -2.01 -2.59
C LEU A 33 -4.38 -0.58 -3.05
N GLY A 34 -3.77 -0.45 -4.23
CA GLY A 34 -3.43 0.84 -4.84
C GLY A 34 -2.26 1.55 -4.17
N SER A 35 -2.19 2.85 -4.43
CA SER A 35 -1.21 3.76 -3.86
C SER A 35 -1.88 4.80 -2.98
N VAL A 36 -1.42 4.91 -1.73
CA VAL A 36 -1.97 5.84 -0.73
C VAL A 36 -0.85 6.39 0.16
N THR A 37 -1.05 7.57 0.73
CA THR A 37 -0.11 8.11 1.72
C THR A 37 -0.31 7.42 3.07
N SER A 38 0.73 7.43 3.90
CA SER A 38 0.68 6.84 5.25
C SER A 38 -0.42 7.47 6.12
N PHE A 39 -0.68 8.77 5.94
CA PHE A 39 -1.72 9.50 6.67
C PHE A 39 -3.13 9.11 6.25
N VAL A 40 -3.38 8.95 4.94
CA VAL A 40 -4.68 8.49 4.44
C VAL A 40 -4.96 7.07 4.93
N LEU A 41 -3.97 6.19 4.89
CA LEU A 41 -4.09 4.81 5.37
C LEU A 41 -4.31 4.75 6.90
N ASN A 42 -3.75 5.70 7.64
CA ASN A 42 -3.98 5.82 9.08
C ASN A 42 -5.43 6.20 9.39
N ALA A 43 -6.02 7.09 8.59
CA ALA A 43 -7.38 7.59 8.81
C ALA A 43 -8.47 6.67 8.26
N GLN A 44 -8.23 6.02 7.11
CA GLN A 44 -9.23 5.24 6.38
C GLN A 44 -8.63 3.93 5.82
N PRO A 45 -9.41 2.84 5.78
CA PRO A 45 -8.95 1.59 5.19
C PRO A 45 -8.82 1.71 3.68
N SER A 46 -7.72 1.19 3.11
CA SER A 46 -7.64 0.94 1.67
C SER A 46 -8.34 -0.37 1.36
N THR A 47 -9.07 -0.43 0.24
CA THR A 47 -9.85 -1.60 -0.17
C THR A 47 -9.44 -2.05 -1.57
N ALA A 48 -9.52 -3.35 -1.81
CA ALA A 48 -9.29 -3.96 -3.12
C ALA A 48 -10.22 -5.15 -3.32
N THR A 49 -10.44 -5.51 -4.58
CA THR A 49 -11.11 -6.77 -4.94
C THR A 49 -10.08 -7.68 -5.57
N GLY A 50 -9.99 -8.91 -5.06
CA GLY A 50 -9.32 -10.03 -5.70
C GLY A 50 -10.36 -11.04 -6.17
N GLU A 51 -9.93 -11.97 -7.02
CA GLU A 51 -10.80 -13.03 -7.52
C GLU A 51 -10.10 -14.36 -7.37
N ILE A 52 -10.87 -15.44 -7.13
CA ILE A 52 -10.40 -16.81 -7.25
C ILE A 52 -11.13 -17.44 -8.42
N HIS A 53 -10.38 -17.95 -9.39
CA HIS A 53 -10.95 -18.67 -10.53
C HIS A 53 -10.88 -20.17 -10.28
N VAL A 54 -12.01 -20.85 -10.42
CA VAL A 54 -12.12 -22.30 -10.43
C VAL A 54 -12.63 -22.73 -11.79
N ASN A 55 -11.74 -23.24 -12.63
CA ASN A 55 -12.04 -23.58 -14.02
C ASN A 55 -12.18 -25.09 -14.18
N CYS A 56 -13.41 -25.60 -14.21
CA CYS A 56 -13.68 -27.03 -14.35
C CYS A 56 -13.94 -27.46 -15.81
N GLY A 57 -13.87 -26.52 -16.76
CA GLY A 57 -13.97 -26.79 -18.19
C GLY A 57 -15.41 -26.81 -18.71
N ALA A 58 -15.69 -27.67 -19.68
CA ALA A 58 -17.02 -27.80 -20.28
C ALA A 58 -18.00 -28.48 -19.31
N GLY A 59 -19.24 -27.99 -19.26
CA GLY A 59 -20.31 -28.61 -18.49
C GLY A 59 -21.67 -28.11 -18.95
N SER A 60 -22.69 -28.25 -18.11
CA SER A 60 -24.02 -27.69 -18.39
C SER A 60 -24.57 -27.06 -17.13
N LEU A 61 -25.39 -26.01 -17.23
CA LEU A 61 -26.04 -25.44 -16.04
C LEU A 61 -26.88 -26.48 -15.29
N ALA A 62 -27.42 -27.48 -16.01
CA ALA A 62 -28.15 -28.60 -15.41
C ALA A 62 -27.29 -29.48 -14.49
N SER A 63 -25.96 -29.52 -14.68
CA SER A 63 -25.05 -30.25 -13.80
C SER A 63 -24.87 -29.55 -12.45
N LEU A 64 -25.19 -28.26 -12.35
CA LEU A 64 -25.15 -27.52 -11.09
C LEU A 64 -26.33 -27.86 -10.17
N LEU A 65 -27.40 -28.49 -10.67
CA LEU A 65 -28.56 -28.91 -9.88
C LEU A 65 -28.27 -30.10 -8.94
N SER A 66 -27.10 -30.76 -9.09
CA SER A 66 -26.61 -31.74 -8.11
C SER A 66 -25.94 -31.07 -6.90
N SER A 67 -25.44 -31.85 -5.95
CA SER A 67 -24.72 -31.41 -4.76
C SER A 67 -23.33 -30.84 -5.05
N ASN A 68 -23.27 -29.65 -5.66
CA ASN A 68 -22.06 -28.93 -6.01
C ASN A 68 -21.65 -27.97 -4.89
N PHE A 69 -20.35 -27.86 -4.64
CA PHE A 69 -19.85 -26.84 -3.72
C PHE A 69 -18.43 -26.38 -4.05
N ILE A 70 -18.13 -25.14 -3.68
CA ILE A 70 -16.77 -24.60 -3.56
C ILE A 70 -16.62 -24.05 -2.15
N ARG A 71 -15.64 -24.53 -1.38
CA ARG A 71 -15.30 -24.00 -0.05
C ARG A 71 -14.00 -23.24 -0.10
N LEU A 72 -14.05 -22.01 0.40
CA LEU A 72 -12.88 -21.16 0.58
C LEU A 72 -12.54 -21.05 2.06
N GLN A 73 -11.27 -21.20 2.39
CA GLN A 73 -10.73 -20.95 3.72
C GLN A 73 -9.37 -20.27 3.58
N LEU A 74 -9.10 -19.26 4.40
CA LEU A 74 -7.75 -18.71 4.49
C LEU A 74 -6.90 -19.64 5.37
N SER A 75 -6.12 -20.54 4.75
CA SER A 75 -5.32 -21.53 5.49
C SER A 75 -4.03 -20.95 6.04
N GLY A 76 -3.47 -19.95 5.37
CA GLY A 76 -2.22 -19.32 5.76
C GLY A 76 -2.01 -17.97 5.08
N ALA A 77 -0.95 -17.29 5.48
CA ALA A 77 -0.41 -16.15 4.75
C ALA A 77 1.12 -16.14 4.87
N SER A 78 1.80 -15.39 4.01
CA SER A 78 3.25 -15.22 4.06
C SER A 78 3.71 -14.70 5.42
N GLN A 79 2.91 -13.83 6.06
CA GLN A 79 3.15 -13.30 7.40
C GLN A 79 1.83 -13.17 8.15
N VAL A 80 1.83 -13.52 9.43
CA VAL A 80 0.64 -13.55 10.29
C VAL A 80 0.98 -12.98 11.65
N VAL A 81 0.08 -12.18 12.21
CA VAL A 81 0.11 -11.74 13.61
C VAL A 81 -1.19 -12.21 14.27
N GLY A 82 -1.08 -13.12 15.23
CA GLY A 82 -2.25 -13.81 15.77
C GLY A 82 -2.95 -14.65 14.69
N THR A 83 -4.19 -14.29 14.36
CA THR A 83 -4.99 -14.91 13.29
C THR A 83 -5.15 -14.02 12.06
N ARG A 84 -4.42 -12.91 11.98
CA ARG A 84 -4.56 -11.91 10.92
C ARG A 84 -3.35 -11.89 10.00
N ALA A 85 -3.60 -11.91 8.70
CA ALA A 85 -2.57 -11.73 7.70
C ALA A 85 -2.02 -10.30 7.76
N VAL A 86 -0.73 -10.15 7.54
CA VAL A 86 -0.06 -8.85 7.47
C VAL A 86 0.77 -8.73 6.20
N LEU A 87 0.75 -7.55 5.59
CA LEU A 87 1.69 -7.19 4.54
C LEU A 87 2.91 -6.56 5.19
N LYS A 88 4.10 -6.89 4.72
CA LYS A 88 5.35 -6.30 5.20
C LYS A 88 6.00 -5.47 4.11
N ASN A 89 6.69 -4.42 4.52
CA ASN A 89 7.56 -3.67 3.64
C ASN A 89 8.81 -4.47 3.26
N SER A 90 9.59 -3.98 2.31
CA SER A 90 10.77 -4.68 1.79
C SER A 90 11.84 -4.96 2.87
N SER A 91 11.94 -4.10 3.89
CA SER A 91 12.86 -4.27 5.02
C SER A 91 12.29 -5.11 6.18
N GLY A 92 11.01 -5.48 6.13
CA GLY A 92 10.32 -6.25 7.18
C GLY A 92 10.12 -5.53 8.52
N SER A 93 10.40 -4.23 8.59
CA SER A 93 10.37 -3.43 9.82
C SER A 93 8.98 -2.92 10.18
N ASP A 94 8.16 -2.61 9.16
CA ASP A 94 6.79 -2.14 9.33
C ASP A 94 5.84 -3.15 8.69
N SER A 95 4.66 -3.31 9.28
CA SER A 95 3.63 -4.23 8.79
C SER A 95 2.25 -3.63 8.90
N VAL A 96 1.39 -3.92 7.91
CA VAL A 96 -0.01 -3.50 7.90
C VAL A 96 -0.91 -4.74 7.87
N PRO A 97 -1.86 -4.89 8.81
CA PRO A 97 -2.80 -5.98 8.77
C PRO A 97 -3.81 -5.81 7.63
N VAL A 98 -4.20 -6.95 7.07
CA VAL A 98 -5.20 -7.02 5.99
C VAL A 98 -6.27 -8.03 6.37
N GLN A 99 -7.53 -7.65 6.15
CA GLN A 99 -8.69 -8.52 6.24
C GLN A 99 -9.04 -9.03 4.85
N LEU A 100 -9.36 -10.32 4.78
CA LEU A 100 -9.91 -10.98 3.60
C LEU A 100 -11.37 -11.32 3.89
N CYS A 101 -12.27 -10.96 2.99
CA CYS A 101 -13.70 -11.08 3.20
C CYS A 101 -14.40 -11.57 1.93
N THR A 102 -15.58 -12.17 2.06
CA THR A 102 -16.37 -12.66 0.91
C THR A 102 -17.46 -11.68 0.48
N ALA A 103 -17.65 -10.60 1.23
CA ALA A 103 -18.59 -9.52 0.92
C ALA A 103 -17.91 -8.15 1.02
N SER A 104 -18.39 -7.18 0.25
CA SER A 104 -17.81 -5.83 0.14
C SER A 104 -17.85 -5.04 1.45
N ASN A 105 -18.87 -5.27 2.29
CA ASN A 105 -18.96 -4.68 3.63
C ASN A 105 -18.06 -5.40 4.67
N CYS A 106 -17.41 -6.49 4.27
CA CYS A 106 -16.63 -7.37 5.12
C CYS A 106 -17.39 -7.83 6.39
N ALA A 107 -18.67 -8.17 6.24
CA ALA A 107 -19.45 -8.75 7.34
C ALA A 107 -18.92 -10.12 7.78
N THR A 108 -18.34 -10.88 6.84
CA THR A 108 -17.72 -12.19 7.10
C THR A 108 -16.24 -12.13 6.74
N GLU A 109 -15.39 -12.11 7.78
CA GLU A 109 -13.94 -12.17 7.64
C GLU A 109 -13.46 -13.63 7.59
N LEU A 110 -12.60 -13.93 6.62
CA LEU A 110 -11.80 -15.15 6.55
C LEU A 110 -10.50 -14.91 7.32
N SER A 111 -10.47 -15.27 8.60
CA SER A 111 -9.25 -15.24 9.41
C SER A 111 -8.33 -16.41 9.09
N VAL A 112 -7.03 -16.25 9.34
CA VAL A 112 -6.04 -17.30 9.07
C VAL A 112 -6.28 -18.49 9.99
N GLY A 113 -6.47 -19.67 9.40
CA GLY A 113 -6.84 -20.89 10.12
C GLY A 113 -8.27 -20.87 10.67
N GLY A 114 -9.08 -19.87 10.30
CA GLY A 114 -10.44 -19.69 10.75
C GLY A 114 -11.48 -20.54 10.00
N GLY A 115 -12.74 -20.12 10.08
CA GLY A 115 -13.85 -20.77 9.40
C GLY A 115 -13.74 -20.75 7.87
N SER A 116 -14.53 -21.60 7.22
CA SER A 116 -14.65 -21.64 5.76
C SER A 116 -15.99 -21.06 5.31
N VAL A 117 -16.02 -20.49 4.11
CA VAL A 117 -17.26 -20.09 3.43
C VAL A 117 -17.52 -21.09 2.32
N THR A 118 -18.73 -21.67 2.32
CA THR A 118 -19.16 -22.64 1.31
C THR A 118 -20.10 -21.96 0.34
N TYR A 119 -19.73 -21.93 -0.94
CA TYR A 119 -20.58 -21.57 -2.05
C TYR A 119 -21.29 -22.83 -2.54
N GLY A 120 -22.61 -22.89 -2.35
CA GLY A 120 -23.44 -24.00 -2.78
C GLY A 120 -23.93 -23.84 -4.21
N SER A 121 -24.61 -24.88 -4.72
CA SER A 121 -25.14 -24.92 -6.10
C SER A 121 -25.85 -23.65 -6.56
N GLN A 122 -26.71 -23.05 -5.73
CA GLN A 122 -27.48 -21.85 -6.10
C GLN A 122 -26.60 -20.63 -6.33
N GLU A 123 -25.57 -20.43 -5.49
CA GLU A 123 -24.63 -19.33 -5.63
C GLU A 123 -23.71 -19.57 -6.83
N LEU A 124 -23.28 -20.82 -7.03
CA LEU A 124 -22.48 -21.22 -8.18
C LEU A 124 -23.20 -21.00 -9.51
N ILE A 125 -24.52 -21.24 -9.58
CA ILE A 125 -25.33 -20.93 -10.77
C ILE A 125 -25.28 -19.44 -11.12
N ASN A 126 -25.30 -18.56 -10.13
CA ASN A 126 -25.22 -17.11 -10.35
C ASN A 126 -23.81 -16.65 -10.80
N LEU A 127 -22.78 -17.45 -10.52
CA LEU A 127 -21.39 -17.15 -10.88
C LEU A 127 -20.99 -17.71 -12.26
N VAL A 128 -21.75 -18.64 -12.82
CA VAL A 128 -21.49 -19.19 -14.15
C VAL A 128 -22.15 -18.32 -15.22
N GLY A 129 -21.34 -17.89 -16.19
CA GLY A 129 -21.85 -17.19 -17.36
C GLY A 129 -22.77 -18.06 -18.23
N ILE A 130 -23.67 -17.43 -18.99
CA ILE A 130 -24.68 -18.08 -19.87
C ILE A 130 -24.12 -18.98 -20.99
N MET A 131 -22.79 -19.13 -21.09
CA MET A 131 -22.10 -19.83 -22.19
C MET A 131 -21.85 -21.32 -21.92
N GLY A 132 -22.34 -21.88 -20.80
CA GLY A 132 -22.29 -23.33 -20.54
C GLY A 132 -20.91 -23.88 -20.14
N ASN A 133 -19.95 -23.01 -19.80
CA ASN A 133 -18.69 -23.41 -19.19
C ASN A 133 -18.78 -23.37 -17.66
N LEU A 134 -18.15 -24.32 -16.96
CA LEU A 134 -18.12 -24.36 -15.50
C LEU A 134 -16.87 -23.66 -14.97
N ASN A 135 -16.77 -22.36 -15.28
CA ASN A 135 -15.73 -21.48 -14.77
C ASN A 135 -16.37 -20.54 -13.75
N PHE A 136 -15.95 -20.66 -12.49
CA PHE A 136 -16.48 -19.86 -11.38
C PHE A 136 -15.47 -18.80 -10.99
N THR A 137 -15.91 -17.56 -10.93
CA THR A 137 -15.12 -16.42 -10.46
C THR A 137 -15.67 -15.98 -9.12
N LEU A 138 -14.94 -16.26 -8.04
CA LEU A 138 -15.36 -15.93 -6.68
C LEU A 138 -14.70 -14.62 -6.25
N PRO A 139 -15.47 -13.53 -6.04
CA PRO A 139 -14.90 -12.26 -5.59
C PRO A 139 -14.48 -12.36 -4.11
N LEU A 140 -13.32 -11.81 -3.82
CA LEU A 140 -12.77 -11.64 -2.49
C LEU A 140 -12.49 -10.16 -2.27
N TYR A 141 -12.88 -9.65 -1.12
CA TYR A 141 -12.69 -8.25 -0.75
C TYR A 141 -11.57 -8.16 0.27
N LEU A 142 -10.60 -7.31 -0.03
CA LEU A 142 -9.45 -7.03 0.80
C LEU A 142 -9.62 -5.64 1.40
N ARG A 143 -9.28 -5.49 2.68
CA ARG A 143 -9.15 -4.17 3.28
C ARG A 143 -8.05 -4.10 4.32
N THR A 144 -7.36 -2.97 4.41
CA THR A 144 -6.42 -2.69 5.51
C THR A 144 -7.18 -2.26 6.76
N LEU A 145 -6.48 -2.15 7.89
CA LEU A 145 -7.00 -1.51 9.10
C LEU A 145 -6.38 -0.12 9.29
N PRO A 146 -7.17 0.87 9.76
CA PRO A 146 -6.65 2.19 10.11
C PRO A 146 -5.82 2.15 11.40
N GLY A 147 -5.15 3.28 11.72
CA GLY A 147 -4.38 3.45 12.96
C GLY A 147 -2.89 3.08 12.86
N TYR A 148 -2.37 2.81 11.67
CA TYR A 148 -0.96 2.48 11.45
C TYR A 148 -0.21 3.65 10.81
N SER A 149 0.95 4.01 11.37
CA SER A 149 1.88 5.00 10.82
C SER A 149 3.05 4.29 10.15
N LEU A 150 2.93 4.08 8.85
CA LEU A 150 3.85 3.29 8.03
C LEU A 150 4.91 4.16 7.37
N LYS A 151 6.11 3.61 7.18
CA LYS A 151 7.10 4.20 6.27
C LYS A 151 6.65 4.06 4.81
N ALA A 152 7.01 5.03 3.98
CA ALA A 152 6.84 4.94 2.54
C ALA A 152 7.69 3.82 1.94
N ASP A 153 7.02 2.81 1.39
CA ASP A 153 7.58 1.64 0.72
C ASP A 153 6.46 0.83 0.05
N THR A 154 6.82 -0.20 -0.70
CA THR A 154 5.88 -1.22 -1.17
C THR A 154 5.70 -2.31 -0.11
N TYR A 155 4.46 -2.49 0.32
CA TYR A 155 4.04 -3.55 1.24
C TYR A 155 3.45 -4.70 0.43
N SER A 156 3.94 -5.91 0.67
CA SER A 156 3.48 -7.10 -0.04
C SER A 156 3.29 -8.30 0.88
N GLY A 157 2.47 -9.22 0.43
CA GLY A 157 2.22 -10.49 1.10
C GLY A 157 1.40 -11.43 0.22
N THR A 158 1.43 -12.70 0.55
CA THR A 158 0.65 -13.73 -0.16
C THR A 158 -0.32 -14.37 0.81
N LEU A 159 -1.59 -14.36 0.47
CA LEU A 159 -2.65 -15.05 1.20
C LEU A 159 -2.86 -16.42 0.57
N ASN A 160 -2.80 -17.48 1.37
CA ASN A 160 -2.95 -18.85 0.91
C ASN A 160 -4.41 -19.27 1.12
N VAL A 161 -5.20 -19.25 0.06
CA VAL A 161 -6.62 -19.60 0.10
C VAL A 161 -6.77 -21.08 -0.23
N LEU A 162 -7.07 -21.89 0.77
CA LEU A 162 -7.44 -23.28 0.59
C LEU A 162 -8.81 -23.35 -0.07
N THR A 163 -8.82 -23.86 -1.29
CA THR A 163 -10.02 -24.02 -2.12
C THR A 163 -10.31 -25.51 -2.27
N GLN A 164 -11.41 -25.94 -1.66
CA GLN A 164 -11.94 -27.29 -1.84
C GLN A 164 -13.12 -27.21 -2.79
N TYR A 165 -13.16 -28.05 -3.81
CA TYR A 165 -14.26 -28.06 -4.76
C TYR A 165 -14.77 -29.47 -4.99
N ASN A 166 -16.08 -29.55 -5.25
CA ASN A 166 -16.75 -30.73 -5.78
C ASN A 166 -17.78 -30.25 -6.80
N ILE A 167 -17.45 -30.43 -8.07
CA ILE A 167 -18.23 -29.93 -9.20
C ILE A 167 -18.55 -31.08 -10.14
N CYS A 168 -19.84 -31.21 -10.47
CA CYS A 168 -20.32 -32.10 -11.50
C CYS A 168 -20.19 -31.43 -12.86
N THR A 169 -19.38 -32.03 -13.74
CA THR A 169 -19.18 -31.56 -15.12
C THR A 169 -19.94 -32.40 -16.16
N SER A 170 -20.62 -33.47 -15.73
CA SER A 170 -21.48 -34.31 -16.57
C SER A 170 -22.97 -34.06 -16.32
N ILE A 171 -23.85 -34.75 -17.05
CA ILE A 171 -25.29 -34.70 -16.81
C ILE A 171 -25.60 -35.29 -15.44
N GLY A 172 -26.24 -34.50 -14.57
CA GLY A 172 -26.83 -34.99 -13.33
C GLY A 172 -28.19 -35.64 -13.60
N VAL A 173 -28.41 -36.86 -13.13
CA VAL A 173 -29.72 -37.53 -13.19
C VAL A 173 -30.24 -37.68 -11.77
N ALA A 174 -31.48 -37.25 -11.52
CA ALA A 174 -32.14 -37.31 -10.21
C ALA A 174 -31.32 -36.68 -9.06
N GLY A 175 -30.60 -35.58 -9.33
CA GLY A 175 -29.81 -34.86 -8.33
C GLY A 175 -28.43 -35.47 -8.01
N THR A 176 -28.05 -36.55 -8.71
CA THR A 176 -26.75 -37.22 -8.53
C THR A 176 -25.85 -37.03 -9.77
N CYS A 177 -24.57 -36.74 -9.55
CA CYS A 177 -23.59 -36.64 -10.62
C CYS A 177 -23.11 -38.03 -11.05
N LEU A 178 -22.96 -38.27 -12.36
CA LEU A 178 -22.34 -39.50 -12.83
C LEU A 178 -20.88 -39.57 -12.36
N PRO A 179 -20.40 -40.72 -11.82
CA PRO A 179 -19.07 -40.83 -11.23
C PRO A 179 -17.91 -40.41 -12.14
N ALA A 180 -18.08 -40.58 -13.46
CA ALA A 180 -17.10 -40.23 -14.48
C ALA A 180 -16.99 -38.71 -14.73
N GLY A 181 -17.96 -37.90 -14.29
CA GLY A 181 -17.97 -36.44 -14.47
C GLY A 181 -17.86 -35.64 -13.19
N MET A 182 -17.60 -36.27 -12.04
CA MET A 182 -17.32 -35.54 -10.80
C MET A 182 -15.86 -35.09 -10.80
N GLN A 183 -15.63 -33.78 -10.71
CA GLN A 183 -14.32 -33.19 -10.46
C GLN A 183 -14.27 -32.69 -9.02
N SER A 184 -13.36 -33.26 -8.23
CA SER A 184 -13.15 -32.87 -6.85
C SER A 184 -11.68 -32.71 -6.55
N GLY A 185 -11.32 -31.72 -5.75
CA GLY A 185 -9.94 -31.48 -5.38
C GLY A 185 -9.82 -30.45 -4.27
N THR A 186 -8.62 -30.42 -3.69
CA THR A 186 -8.23 -29.45 -2.67
C THR A 186 -6.93 -28.82 -3.13
N VAL A 187 -6.94 -27.51 -3.37
CA VAL A 187 -5.79 -26.76 -3.89
C VAL A 187 -5.63 -25.49 -3.06
N VAL A 188 -4.39 -25.14 -2.74
CA VAL A 188 -4.08 -23.84 -2.13
C VAL A 188 -3.79 -22.85 -3.25
N VAL A 189 -4.64 -21.83 -3.37
CA VAL A 189 -4.48 -20.76 -4.35
C VAL A 189 -3.73 -19.60 -3.69
N PRO A 190 -2.54 -19.24 -4.18
CA PRO A 190 -1.85 -18.05 -3.69
C PRO A 190 -2.51 -16.80 -4.26
N LEU A 191 -2.92 -15.89 -3.36
CA LEU A 191 -3.41 -14.55 -3.67
C LEU A 191 -2.34 -13.54 -3.25
N SER A 192 -1.62 -12.99 -4.23
CA SER A 192 -0.59 -11.97 -3.99
C SER A 192 -1.23 -10.60 -3.81
N VAL A 193 -0.95 -9.94 -2.69
CA VAL A 193 -1.51 -8.63 -2.33
C VAL A 193 -0.40 -7.59 -2.26
N THR A 194 -0.61 -6.45 -2.90
CA THR A 194 0.33 -5.33 -2.89
C THR A 194 -0.34 -4.02 -2.45
N LEU A 195 0.42 -3.17 -1.75
CA LEU A 195 0.04 -1.83 -1.33
C LEU A 195 1.25 -0.92 -1.45
N MET A 196 1.12 0.20 -2.16
CA MET A 196 2.21 1.19 -2.27
C MET A 196 1.94 2.36 -1.32
N VAL A 197 2.79 2.51 -0.29
CA VAL A 197 2.72 3.65 0.63
C VAL A 197 3.67 4.74 0.16
N THR A 198 3.16 5.95 -0.03
CA THR A 198 3.95 7.09 -0.53
C THR A 198 4.34 8.09 0.57
N ASN A 199 5.39 8.86 0.28
CA ASN A 199 5.82 9.99 1.08
C ASN A 199 4.77 11.12 1.02
N ASP A 200 4.52 11.76 2.15
CA ASP A 200 3.58 12.87 2.27
C ASP A 200 3.97 13.74 3.47
N CYS A 201 3.56 15.01 3.47
CA CYS A 201 3.76 15.96 4.56
C CYS A 201 2.49 16.78 4.76
N ILE A 202 1.85 16.61 5.91
CA ILE A 202 0.51 17.17 6.16
C ILE A 202 0.54 18.49 6.91
N ALA A 203 1.66 18.85 7.54
CA ALA A 203 1.76 20.08 8.32
C ALA A 203 3.18 20.64 8.33
N ILE A 204 3.26 21.97 8.19
CA ILE A 204 4.44 22.78 8.51
C ILE A 204 3.96 23.85 9.49
N THR A 205 4.51 23.86 10.71
CA THR A 205 4.22 24.91 11.69
C THR A 205 5.44 25.81 11.82
N ALA A 206 5.26 27.08 11.47
CA ALA A 206 6.29 28.11 11.61
C ALA A 206 5.67 29.33 12.30
N PRO A 207 6.10 29.67 13.53
CA PRO A 207 5.61 30.87 14.18
C PRO A 207 6.15 32.13 13.52
N ASN A 208 5.48 33.26 13.70
CA ASN A 208 5.95 34.55 13.20
C ASN A 208 7.29 34.92 13.84
N LEU A 209 8.22 35.41 13.03
CA LEU A 209 9.52 35.92 13.45
C LEU A 209 9.43 37.42 13.75
N ASN A 210 9.97 37.87 14.89
CA ASN A 210 10.00 39.28 15.27
C ASN A 210 11.38 39.69 15.80
N PHE A 211 12.04 40.61 15.10
CA PHE A 211 13.34 41.17 15.49
C PHE A 211 13.27 42.21 16.62
N GLY A 212 12.07 42.65 17.00
CA GLY A 212 11.85 43.73 17.95
C GLY A 212 12.11 45.10 17.33
N SER A 213 12.66 46.01 18.13
CA SER A 213 12.95 47.39 17.71
C SER A 213 14.37 47.78 18.13
N ALA A 214 15.05 48.53 17.27
CA ALA A 214 16.37 49.08 17.55
C ALA A 214 16.56 50.40 16.77
N PRO A 215 17.31 51.37 17.32
CA PRO A 215 17.55 52.65 16.64
C PRO A 215 18.56 52.55 15.49
N LEU A 216 19.41 51.51 15.49
CA LEU A 216 20.44 51.26 14.47
C LEU A 216 20.42 49.79 14.09
N VAL A 217 20.76 49.48 12.83
CA VAL A 217 20.78 48.09 12.32
C VAL A 217 21.73 47.18 13.09
N ALA A 218 22.85 47.73 13.59
CA ALA A 218 23.84 46.97 14.37
C ALA A 218 23.31 46.50 15.73
N ASN A 219 22.27 47.17 16.26
CA ASN A 219 21.73 46.96 17.60
C ASN A 219 20.59 45.93 17.64
N PHE A 220 20.15 45.41 16.49
CA PHE A 220 19.22 44.29 16.49
C PHE A 220 19.90 43.03 17.04
N ASN A 221 19.19 42.37 17.94
CA ASN A 221 19.57 41.06 18.45
C ASN A 221 19.18 39.97 17.44
N ASP A 222 19.96 38.89 17.44
CA ASP A 222 19.59 37.70 16.70
C ASP A 222 18.39 37.03 17.37
N VAL A 223 17.54 36.41 16.55
CA VAL A 223 16.36 35.68 17.04
C VAL A 223 16.53 34.21 16.72
N ALA A 224 16.63 33.39 17.76
CA ALA A 224 16.63 31.94 17.64
C ALA A 224 15.19 31.41 17.75
N GLN A 225 14.80 30.56 16.81
CA GLN A 225 13.45 30.01 16.73
C GLN A 225 13.46 28.64 16.06
N SER A 226 12.32 27.97 16.02
CA SER A 226 12.16 26.67 15.37
C SER A 226 10.90 26.58 14.52
N ILE A 227 10.92 25.65 13.58
CA ILE A 227 9.76 25.17 12.85
C ILE A 227 9.55 23.68 13.13
N SER A 228 8.31 23.21 12.95
CA SER A 228 7.98 21.79 12.97
C SER A 228 7.43 21.34 11.62
N VAL A 229 7.80 20.14 11.21
CA VAL A 229 7.34 19.53 9.96
C VAL A 229 6.87 18.11 10.24
N THR A 230 5.61 17.81 9.91
CA THR A 230 5.00 16.49 10.08
C THR A 230 4.89 15.78 8.74
N CYS A 231 5.70 14.73 8.56
CA CYS A 231 5.76 13.94 7.33
C CYS A 231 5.66 12.44 7.61
N THR A 232 5.47 11.66 6.55
CA THR A 232 5.47 10.19 6.62
C THR A 232 6.71 9.68 7.37
N LYS A 233 6.50 8.66 8.20
CA LYS A 233 7.53 8.08 9.06
C LYS A 233 8.77 7.70 8.24
N GLY A 234 9.93 8.19 8.67
CA GLY A 234 11.20 7.84 8.03
C GLY A 234 11.42 8.40 6.62
N SER A 235 10.62 9.37 6.17
CA SER A 235 10.83 10.03 4.89
C SER A 235 12.11 10.88 4.89
N SER A 236 12.86 10.77 3.79
CA SER A 236 13.96 11.67 3.46
C SER A 236 13.41 12.84 2.66
N TYR A 237 13.67 14.06 3.11
CA TYR A 237 13.26 15.28 2.42
C TYR A 237 14.21 16.43 2.78
N THR A 238 14.10 17.55 2.07
CA THR A 238 14.82 18.79 2.37
C THR A 238 13.82 19.93 2.57
N VAL A 239 14.08 20.77 3.56
CA VAL A 239 13.30 21.96 3.88
C VAL A 239 13.98 23.19 3.31
N GLY A 240 13.25 23.97 2.53
CA GLY A 240 13.72 25.22 1.93
C GLY A 240 13.00 26.43 2.50
N PHE A 241 13.72 27.54 2.58
CA PHE A 241 13.14 28.87 2.83
C PHE A 241 13.36 29.71 1.58
N SER A 242 12.30 30.25 1.00
CA SER A 242 12.38 31.20 -0.11
C SER A 242 13.14 32.48 0.27
N ASN A 243 13.46 33.33 -0.70
CA ASN A 243 14.15 34.60 -0.45
C ASN A 243 13.23 35.73 0.05
N GLY A 244 11.97 35.43 0.37
CA GLY A 244 10.99 36.43 0.79
C GLY A 244 10.28 37.11 -0.38
N ALA A 245 9.28 37.94 -0.05
CA ALA A 245 8.48 38.69 -1.01
C ALA A 245 9.22 39.94 -1.54
N HIS A 246 10.23 40.43 -0.80
CA HIS A 246 11.01 41.62 -1.15
C HIS A 246 12.49 41.31 -1.39
N ALA A 247 12.80 40.11 -1.91
CA ALA A 247 14.16 39.70 -2.21
C ALA A 247 14.86 40.66 -3.19
N VAL A 248 16.14 40.94 -2.93
CA VAL A 248 17.04 41.59 -3.90
C VAL A 248 18.15 40.60 -4.22
N GLY A 249 18.09 39.97 -5.40
CA GLY A 249 18.92 38.82 -5.71
C GLY A 249 18.60 37.65 -4.77
N THR A 250 19.59 37.19 -4.02
CA THR A 250 19.40 36.14 -3.00
C THR A 250 19.16 36.69 -1.60
N VAL A 251 19.34 37.99 -1.37
CA VAL A 251 19.24 38.59 -0.04
C VAL A 251 17.78 38.85 0.30
N ARG A 252 17.34 38.38 1.48
CA ARG A 252 15.99 38.66 1.98
C ARG A 252 15.91 40.09 2.50
N ASN A 253 14.79 40.75 2.24
CA ASN A 253 14.52 42.07 2.80
C ASN A 253 13.12 42.13 3.37
N MET A 254 12.98 42.83 4.47
CA MET A 254 11.69 43.35 4.91
C MET A 254 11.49 44.74 4.28
N ALA A 255 10.25 45.09 3.96
CA ALA A 255 9.93 46.36 3.31
C ALA A 255 9.05 47.26 4.18
N SER A 256 9.28 48.57 4.06
CA SER A 256 8.42 49.63 4.57
C SER A 256 8.26 50.68 3.47
N GLY A 257 7.17 50.61 2.70
CA GLY A 257 7.05 51.36 1.45
C GLY A 257 8.14 50.97 0.46
N SER A 258 8.95 51.94 0.01
CA SER A 258 10.10 51.69 -0.88
C SER A 258 11.41 51.38 -0.13
N GLN A 259 11.40 51.41 1.20
CA GLN A 259 12.60 51.19 2.01
C GLN A 259 12.76 49.71 2.31
N LEU A 260 13.99 49.22 2.27
CA LEU A 260 14.33 47.83 2.55
C LEU A 260 15.22 47.72 3.79
N LEU A 261 14.98 46.66 4.56
CA LEU A 261 15.81 46.24 5.68
C LEU A 261 16.24 44.79 5.45
N SER A 262 17.50 44.58 5.08
CA SER A 262 18.04 43.26 4.76
C SER A 262 18.17 42.39 6.01
N TYR A 263 17.81 41.12 5.90
CA TYR A 263 17.94 40.13 6.95
C TYR A 263 18.26 38.77 6.33
N GLU A 264 18.71 37.83 7.15
CA GLU A 264 18.91 36.46 6.72
C GLU A 264 18.47 35.46 7.78
N ILE A 265 18.14 34.26 7.33
CA ILE A 265 17.81 33.10 8.15
C ILE A 265 18.94 32.09 7.96
N TYR A 266 19.58 31.75 9.07
CA TYR A 266 20.68 30.79 9.14
C TYR A 266 20.20 29.50 9.78
N GLN A 267 20.81 28.39 9.38
CA GLN A 267 20.63 27.10 10.03
C GLN A 267 21.08 27.16 11.49
N ALA A 268 20.83 26.10 12.27
CA ALA A 268 21.13 26.05 13.71
C ALA A 268 22.58 26.38 14.09
N ASN A 269 23.54 26.26 13.16
CA ASN A 269 24.95 26.65 13.37
C ASN A 269 25.19 28.18 13.35
N GLY A 270 24.19 28.98 12.99
CA GLY A 270 24.24 30.44 12.98
C GLY A 270 25.11 31.06 11.87
N SER A 271 25.62 30.27 10.93
CA SER A 271 26.55 30.73 9.88
C SER A 271 26.17 30.27 8.48
N THR A 272 25.58 29.09 8.34
CA THR A 272 25.11 28.58 7.04
C THR A 272 23.75 29.15 6.72
N ARG A 273 23.61 29.79 5.57
CA ARG A 273 22.32 30.33 5.11
C ARG A 273 21.32 29.18 4.93
N TRP A 274 20.10 29.37 5.42
CA TRP A 274 18.99 28.49 5.11
C TRP A 274 18.21 29.11 3.95
N GLY A 275 18.26 28.47 2.79
CA GLY A 275 17.73 28.98 1.53
C GLY A 275 16.88 27.95 0.80
N SER A 276 16.55 28.25 -0.46
CA SER A 276 15.60 27.46 -1.25
C SER A 276 16.26 26.40 -2.12
N SER A 277 17.58 26.40 -2.29
CA SER A 277 18.27 25.54 -3.27
C SER A 277 19.59 24.94 -2.77
N GLY A 278 19.94 23.77 -3.30
CA GLY A 278 21.23 23.13 -3.08
C GLY A 278 21.55 22.89 -1.60
N VAL A 279 22.78 23.23 -1.21
CA VAL A 279 23.30 23.05 0.15
C VAL A 279 22.68 23.98 1.19
N GLU A 280 21.93 25.01 0.76
CA GLU A 280 21.23 25.91 1.66
C GLU A 280 19.94 25.31 2.22
N ARG A 281 19.42 24.23 1.60
CA ARG A 281 18.27 23.49 2.13
C ARG A 281 18.72 22.57 3.27
N VAL A 282 17.85 22.36 4.24
CA VAL A 282 18.14 21.51 5.41
C VAL A 282 17.53 20.14 5.22
N ALA A 283 18.35 19.09 5.23
CA ALA A 283 17.89 17.71 5.14
C ALA A 283 17.12 17.29 6.40
N SER A 284 16.13 16.41 6.25
CA SER A 284 15.31 15.89 7.35
C SER A 284 16.14 15.20 8.46
N ALA A 285 17.30 14.65 8.10
CA ALA A 285 18.26 14.05 9.03
C ALA A 285 18.91 15.08 9.98
N ALA A 286 18.91 16.37 9.64
CA ALA A 286 19.46 17.44 10.47
C ALA A 286 18.45 18.02 11.47
N ALA A 287 17.26 17.42 11.59
CA ALA A 287 16.28 17.79 12.62
C ALA A 287 16.88 17.63 14.02
N ILE A 288 16.61 18.59 14.91
CA ILE A 288 17.13 18.57 16.28
C ILE A 288 16.39 17.57 17.17
N SER A 289 15.14 17.26 16.82
CA SER A 289 14.34 16.25 17.49
C SER A 289 13.32 15.65 16.54
N VAL A 290 12.89 14.44 16.89
CA VAL A 290 11.81 13.71 16.21
C VAL A 290 10.86 13.20 17.29
N THR A 291 9.55 13.33 17.08
CA THR A 291 8.54 12.75 17.98
C THR A 291 8.65 11.23 18.03
N SER A 292 8.13 10.61 19.09
CA SER A 292 8.22 9.17 19.33
C SER A 292 7.54 8.32 18.25
N ASP A 293 6.51 8.86 17.60
CA ASP A 293 5.84 8.26 16.44
C ASP A 293 6.67 8.35 15.13
N GLY A 294 7.76 9.12 15.13
CA GLY A 294 8.65 9.30 13.99
C GLY A 294 8.11 10.23 12.89
N LEU A 295 7.02 10.95 13.15
CA LEU A 295 6.31 11.75 12.13
C LEU A 295 6.74 13.23 12.12
N THR A 296 6.88 13.84 13.30
CA THR A 296 7.17 15.27 13.41
C THR A 296 8.64 15.52 13.70
N ARG A 297 9.24 16.38 12.90
CA ARG A 297 10.64 16.81 13.01
C ARG A 297 10.70 18.29 13.36
N MET A 298 11.56 18.64 14.31
CA MET A 298 11.82 20.03 14.69
C MET A 298 13.13 20.51 14.08
N PHE A 299 13.16 21.74 13.59
CA PHE A 299 14.36 22.37 13.05
C PHE A 299 14.56 23.75 13.64
N ASN A 300 15.75 24.02 14.17
CA ASN A 300 16.11 25.32 14.71
C ASN A 300 16.79 26.18 13.64
N TYR A 301 16.56 27.48 13.73
CA TYR A 301 17.22 28.49 12.91
C TYR A 301 17.56 29.73 13.75
N VAL A 302 18.46 30.53 13.22
CA VAL A 302 18.81 31.85 13.76
C VAL A 302 18.55 32.88 12.67
N ALA A 303 17.68 33.83 12.93
CA ALA A 303 17.45 34.95 12.03
C ALA A 303 18.22 36.18 12.52
N ARG A 304 18.74 36.97 11.57
CA ARG A 304 19.56 38.15 11.86
C ARG A 304 19.30 39.26 10.85
N VAL A 305 19.14 40.49 11.34
CA VAL A 305 19.22 41.70 10.51
C VAL A 305 20.67 41.90 10.08
N VAL A 306 20.93 42.12 8.78
CA VAL A 306 22.29 42.30 8.26
C VAL A 306 22.90 43.57 8.87
N LYS A 307 23.97 43.43 9.65
CA LYS A 307 24.51 44.55 10.45
C LYS A 307 25.39 45.52 9.67
N THR A 308 25.80 45.15 8.45
CA THR A 308 26.70 45.94 7.59
C THR A 308 25.99 46.86 6.61
N GLN A 309 24.66 46.85 6.59
CA GLN A 309 23.85 47.74 5.73
C GLN A 309 23.75 49.16 6.32
N ASN A 310 23.36 50.14 5.52
CA ASN A 310 23.00 51.46 6.03
C ASN A 310 21.70 51.38 6.83
N THR A 311 21.60 52.13 7.93
CA THR A 311 20.35 52.19 8.71
C THR A 311 19.26 52.89 7.89
N PRO A 312 18.16 52.19 7.53
CA PRO A 312 17.08 52.80 6.78
C PRO A 312 16.23 53.71 7.71
N PRO A 313 15.32 54.53 7.15
CA PRO A 313 14.42 55.36 7.96
C PRO A 313 13.62 54.55 8.99
N ALA A 314 13.25 55.19 10.10
CA ALA A 314 12.42 54.56 11.12
C ALA A 314 11.06 54.12 10.53
N GLY A 315 10.65 52.89 10.82
CA GLY A 315 9.41 52.32 10.30
C GLY A 315 9.22 50.87 10.72
N VAL A 316 8.04 50.33 10.43
CA VAL A 316 7.76 48.89 10.57
C VAL A 316 8.05 48.23 9.23
N TYR A 317 8.93 47.23 9.24
CA TYR A 317 9.34 46.48 8.06
C TYR A 317 8.78 45.06 8.15
N THR A 318 8.15 44.57 7.09
CA THR A 318 7.60 43.20 7.02
C THR A 318 8.07 42.46 5.78
N ASP A 319 8.09 41.13 5.85
CA ASP A 319 8.35 40.24 4.72
C ASP A 319 7.49 38.97 4.85
N SER A 320 7.33 38.24 3.75
CA SER A 320 6.68 36.94 3.73
C SER A 320 7.61 35.89 3.11
N VAL A 321 8.00 34.90 3.91
CA VAL A 321 8.86 33.79 3.50
C VAL A 321 8.04 32.53 3.35
N VAL A 322 8.03 31.98 2.14
CA VAL A 322 7.49 30.64 1.86
C VAL A 322 8.48 29.59 2.33
N ILE A 323 7.98 28.60 3.08
CA ILE A 323 8.70 27.37 3.45
C ILE A 323 8.19 26.25 2.55
N ASP A 324 9.09 25.51 1.93
CA ASP A 324 8.77 24.42 1.03
C ASP A 324 9.53 23.13 1.39
N LEU A 325 9.01 22.01 0.91
CA LEU A 325 9.58 20.67 1.10
C LEU A 325 9.81 20.00 -0.25
N SER A 326 10.92 19.27 -0.36
CA SER A 326 11.22 18.41 -1.51
C SER A 326 11.67 17.05 -1.03
N PHE A 327 11.05 15.99 -1.58
CA PHE A 327 11.50 14.61 -1.42
C PHE A 327 12.68 14.31 -2.34
#